data_AF-A0A5P2DWH0-F1
#
_entry.id   AF-A0A5P2DWH0-F1
#
_cell.length_a   1.000
_cell.length_b   1.000
_cell.length_c   1.000
_cell.angle_alpha   90.00
_cell.angle_beta   90.00
_cell.angle_gamma   90.00
#
_symmetry.space_group_name_H-M   'P 1'
#
loop_
_entity.id
_entity.type
_entity.pdbx_description
1 polymer ?
#
loop_
_entity_poly.entity_id
_entity_poly.type
_entity_poly.pdbx_seq_one_letter_code
_entity_poly.pdbx_strand_id
1 'polypeptide(L)'
;MAWEIPTVVLAKGSSGVCVRELQEELLEAGAVRSEDQPGFVDGRFGPKTYDAVVNFQRSNSTRGGADGVVGRYTWHHLIATVYFE
;
A
#
# COMPACT_ATOMS: atom_id res chain seq x y z
N MET A 1 -10.64 20.20 -4.53
CA MET A 1 -9.67 19.69 -3.54
C MET A 1 -8.76 18.75 -4.31
N ALA A 2 -7.49 19.11 -4.53
CA ALA A 2 -6.57 18.29 -5.31
C ALA A 2 -5.84 17.37 -4.33
N TRP A 3 -6.11 16.08 -4.39
CA TRP A 3 -5.33 15.08 -3.67
C TRP A 3 -3.95 15.00 -4.30
N GLU A 4 -2.90 15.28 -3.52
CA GLU A 4 -1.52 15.08 -3.97
C GLU A 4 -1.20 13.58 -3.92
N ILE A 5 -0.99 12.97 -5.09
CA ILE A 5 -0.59 11.57 -5.19
C ILE A 5 0.89 11.49 -4.81
N PRO A 6 1.28 10.69 -3.80
CA PRO A 6 2.68 10.52 -3.45
C PRO A 6 3.51 10.04 -4.65
N THR A 7 4.63 10.72 -4.89
CA THR A 7 5.61 10.34 -5.92
C THR A 7 6.75 9.49 -5.37
N VAL A 8 6.75 9.26 -4.04
CA VAL A 8 7.71 8.40 -3.37
C VAL A 8 7.54 6.95 -3.82
N VAL A 9 8.68 6.27 -4.05
CA VAL A 9 8.70 4.83 -4.31
C VAL A 9 9.01 4.13 -3.00
N LEU A 10 8.10 3.27 -2.54
CA LEU A 10 8.29 2.40 -1.38
C LEU A 10 8.40 0.95 -1.82
N ALA A 11 9.34 0.22 -1.24
CA ALA A 11 9.55 -1.19 -1.50
C ALA A 11 10.10 -1.89 -0.26
N LYS A 12 10.28 -3.22 -0.33
CA LYS A 12 10.86 -4.00 0.76
C LYS A 12 12.17 -3.38 1.25
N GLY A 13 12.28 -3.18 2.56
CA GLY A 13 13.41 -2.51 3.20
C GLY A 13 13.23 -1.01 3.43
N SER A 14 12.25 -0.35 2.81
CA SER A 14 11.82 0.99 3.20
C SER A 14 11.31 1.00 4.64
N SER A 15 11.46 2.13 5.33
CA SER A 15 10.96 2.33 6.70
C SER A 15 10.65 3.78 7.01
N GLY A 16 9.87 4.03 8.05
CA GLY A 16 9.55 5.36 8.56
C GLY A 16 8.09 5.73 8.37
N VAL A 17 7.79 7.03 8.51
CA VAL A 17 6.42 7.54 8.51
C VAL A 17 5.68 7.20 7.22
N CYS A 18 6.29 7.36 6.04
CA CYS A 18 5.65 7.03 4.76
C CYS A 18 5.24 5.56 4.64
N VAL A 19 5.95 4.65 5.31
CA VAL A 19 5.58 3.23 5.34
C VAL A 19 4.42 2.99 6.31
N ARG A 20 4.33 3.73 7.42
CA ARG A 20 3.16 3.66 8.30
C ARG A 20 1.89 4.11 7.57
N GLU A 21 1.96 5.24 6.88
CA GLU A 21 0.84 5.75 6.07
C GLU A 21 0.43 4.72 5.01
N LEU A 22 1.39 4.13 4.28
CA LEU A 22 1.10 3.04 3.35
C LEU A 22 0.38 1.86 4.04
N GLN A 23 0.84 1.47 5.23
CA GLN A 23 0.27 0.33 5.96
C GLN A 23 -1.16 0.63 6.45
N GLU A 24 -1.45 1.86 6.85
CA GLU A 24 -2.78 2.32 7.24
C GLU A 24 -3.73 2.29 6.02
N GLU A 25 -3.31 2.84 4.90
CA GLU A 25 -4.08 2.83 3.65
C GLU A 25 -4.32 1.40 3.11
N LEU A 26 -3.36 0.48 3.26
CA LEU A 26 -3.55 -0.93 2.89
C LEU A 26 -4.56 -1.65 3.80
N LEU A 27 -4.63 -1.30 5.08
CA LEU A 27 -5.65 -1.83 5.99
C LEU A 27 -7.04 -1.36 5.59
N GLU A 28 -7.18 -0.06 5.31
CA GLU A 28 -8.45 0.55 4.90
C GLU A 28 -8.92 0.01 3.55
N ALA A 29 -8.00 -0.20 2.60
CA ALA A 29 -8.29 -0.83 1.32
C ALA A 29 -8.60 -2.34 1.40
N GLY A 30 -8.60 -2.94 2.61
CA GLY A 30 -8.89 -4.37 2.80
C GLY A 30 -7.86 -5.32 2.19
N ALA A 31 -6.64 -4.84 1.92
CA ALA A 31 -5.59 -5.63 1.27
C ALA A 31 -4.80 -6.53 2.23
N VAL A 32 -4.93 -6.29 3.53
CA VAL A 32 -4.19 -6.99 4.59
C VAL A 32 -4.96 -8.22 5.05
N ARG A 33 -4.27 -9.38 5.05
CA ARG A 33 -4.81 -10.65 5.52
C ARG A 33 -5.13 -10.57 7.02
N SER A 34 -6.22 -11.20 7.45
CA SER A 34 -6.69 -11.10 8.85
C SER A 34 -5.65 -11.54 9.88
N GLU A 35 -4.84 -12.54 9.56
CA GLU A 35 -3.74 -13.04 10.39
C GLU A 35 -2.58 -12.04 10.55
N ASP A 36 -2.44 -11.10 9.61
CA ASP A 36 -1.36 -10.12 9.58
C ASP A 36 -1.76 -8.76 10.16
N GLN A 37 -3.06 -8.48 10.34
CA GLN A 37 -3.57 -7.21 10.87
C GLN A 37 -3.00 -6.83 12.26
N PRO A 38 -2.89 -7.76 13.24
CA PRO A 38 -2.34 -7.40 14.54
C PRO A 38 -0.89 -6.92 14.44
N GLY A 39 -0.67 -5.63 14.74
CA GLY A 39 0.64 -4.99 14.67
C GLY A 39 1.14 -4.74 13.24
N PHE A 40 0.25 -4.73 12.23
CA PHE A 40 0.63 -4.50 10.84
C PHE A 40 1.30 -3.14 10.60
N VAL A 41 0.81 -2.09 11.29
CA VAL A 41 1.34 -0.72 11.16
C VAL A 41 2.54 -0.53 12.09
N ASP A 42 3.72 -0.96 11.63
CA ASP A 42 4.99 -0.89 12.36
C ASP A 42 6.01 0.07 11.72
N GLY A 43 5.69 0.65 10.55
CA GLY A 43 6.57 1.53 9.79
C GLY A 43 7.73 0.82 9.11
N ARG A 44 7.68 -0.51 8.96
CA ARG A 44 8.70 -1.32 8.29
C ARG A 44 8.09 -2.03 7.09
N PHE A 45 8.68 -1.82 5.92
CA PHE A 45 8.23 -2.51 4.71
C PHE A 45 8.84 -3.92 4.68
N GLY A 46 8.28 -4.79 5.51
CA GLY A 46 8.64 -6.19 5.63
C GLY A 46 7.83 -7.11 4.70
N PRO A 47 7.95 -8.44 4.86
CA PRO A 47 7.22 -9.42 4.06
C PRO A 47 5.69 -9.23 4.10
N LYS A 48 5.12 -8.93 5.28
CA LYS A 48 3.68 -8.69 5.43
C LYS A 48 3.18 -7.52 4.59
N THR A 49 3.91 -6.39 4.62
CA THR A 49 3.57 -5.22 3.80
C THR A 49 3.72 -5.52 2.32
N TYR A 50 4.76 -6.27 1.94
CA TYR A 50 4.94 -6.71 0.54
C TYR A 50 3.76 -7.55 0.05
N ASP A 51 3.32 -8.54 0.83
CA ASP A 51 2.20 -9.40 0.46
C ASP A 51 0.89 -8.60 0.36
N ALA A 52 0.66 -7.65 1.27
CA ALA A 52 -0.49 -6.74 1.20
C ALA A 52 -0.45 -5.84 -0.05
N VAL A 53 0.70 -5.27 -0.40
CA VAL A 53 0.87 -4.48 -1.64
C VAL A 53 0.58 -5.34 -2.87
N VAL A 54 1.15 -6.55 -2.94
CA VAL A 54 0.92 -7.47 -4.07
C VAL A 54 -0.56 -7.84 -4.17
N ASN A 55 -1.23 -8.12 -3.05
CA ASN A 55 -2.67 -8.41 -3.03
C ASN A 55 -3.48 -7.23 -3.57
N PHE A 56 -3.19 -6.01 -3.08
CA PHE A 56 -3.83 -4.79 -3.56
C PHE A 56 -3.62 -4.55 -5.06
N GLN A 57 -2.39 -4.72 -5.54
CA GLN A 57 -2.03 -4.54 -6.95
C GLN A 57 -2.75 -5.54 -7.86
N ARG A 58 -2.94 -6.78 -7.39
CA ARG A 58 -3.70 -7.84 -8.09
C ARG A 58 -5.18 -7.55 -8.16
N SER A 59 -5.80 -7.08 -7.07
CA SER A 59 -7.23 -6.75 -7.06
C SER A 59 -7.54 -5.53 -7.93
N ASN A 60 -6.63 -4.57 -8.01
CA ASN A 60 -6.84 -3.31 -8.73
C ASN A 60 -6.24 -3.26 -10.15
N SER A 61 -5.73 -4.37 -10.68
CA SER A 61 -5.14 -4.47 -12.03
C SER A 61 -4.16 -3.33 -12.37
N THR A 62 -3.28 -3.01 -11.42
CA THR A 62 -2.35 -1.88 -11.57
C THR A 62 -1.41 -2.05 -12.76
N ARG A 63 -1.18 -0.95 -13.52
CA ARG A 63 -0.25 -0.93 -14.65
C ARG A 63 1.17 -1.24 -14.15
N GLY A 64 1.78 -2.31 -14.66
CA GLY A 64 3.10 -2.79 -14.24
C GLY A 64 3.08 -4.19 -13.62
N GLY A 65 1.89 -4.68 -13.25
CA GLY A 65 1.74 -5.98 -12.59
C GLY A 65 1.92 -5.89 -11.07
N ALA A 66 1.83 -7.03 -10.39
CA ALA A 66 1.94 -7.11 -8.94
C ALA A 66 3.40 -7.38 -8.52
N ASP A 67 4.22 -6.34 -8.60
CA ASP A 67 5.65 -6.35 -8.33
C ASP A 67 6.02 -6.05 -6.87
N GLY A 68 5.03 -5.66 -6.04
CA GLY A 68 5.23 -5.31 -4.64
C GLY A 68 5.96 -3.98 -4.42
N VAL A 69 6.06 -3.14 -5.46
CA VAL A 69 6.63 -1.78 -5.39
C VAL A 69 5.51 -0.76 -5.46
N VAL A 70 5.49 0.14 -4.47
CA VAL A 70 4.48 1.21 -4.41
C VAL A 70 5.04 2.45 -5.10
N GLY A 71 4.69 2.62 -6.36
CA GLY A 71 4.94 3.84 -7.13
C GLY A 71 3.67 4.67 -7.34
N ARG A 72 3.76 5.74 -8.14
CA ARG A 72 2.66 6.69 -8.40
C ARG A 72 1.32 6.03 -8.77
N TYR A 73 1.35 4.92 -9.51
CA TYR A 73 0.14 4.23 -9.96
C TYR A 73 -0.51 3.46 -8.82
N THR A 74 0.28 2.73 -8.03
CA THR A 74 -0.22 2.04 -6.84
C THR A 74 -0.79 3.05 -5.85
N TRP A 75 -0.11 4.18 -5.61
CA TRP A 75 -0.63 5.26 -4.78
C TRP A 75 -1.95 5.83 -5.28
N HIS A 76 -2.04 6.11 -6.59
CA HIS A 76 -3.26 6.63 -7.19
C HIS A 76 -4.46 5.70 -6.94
N HIS A 77 -4.27 4.40 -7.15
CA HIS A 77 -5.34 3.43 -6.92
C HIS A 77 -5.65 3.27 -5.42
N LEU A 78 -4.64 3.24 -4.56
CA LEU A 78 -4.83 3.06 -3.12
C LEU A 78 -5.67 4.20 -2.53
N ILE A 79 -5.31 5.44 -2.85
CA ILE A 79 -6.06 6.64 -2.45
C ILE A 79 -7.45 6.64 -3.10
N ALA A 80 -7.58 6.22 -4.36
CA ALA A 80 -8.89 6.12 -5.00
C ALA A 80 -9.82 5.15 -4.24
N THR A 81 -9.31 3.97 -3.85
CA THR A 81 -10.05 2.96 -3.09
C THR A 81 -10.44 3.46 -1.70
N VAL A 82 -9.54 4.17 -1.00
CA VAL A 82 -9.79 4.59 0.39
C VAL A 82 -10.72 5.81 0.48
N TYR A 83 -10.58 6.78 -0.43
CA TYR A 83 -11.28 8.07 -0.29
C TYR A 83 -12.50 8.25 -1.19
N PHE A 84 -12.71 7.39 -2.19
CA PHE A 84 -13.75 7.58 -3.20
C PHE A 84 -14.68 6.36 -3.41
N GLU A 85 -14.57 5.33 -2.58
CA GLU A 85 -15.51 4.19 -2.53
C GLU A 85 -16.34 4.16 -1.24
#